data_AF-A0AAN8X085-F1
#
_entry.id   AF-A0AAN8X085-F1
#
_cell.length_a   1.000
_cell.length_b   1.000
_cell.length_c   1.000
_cell.angle_alpha   90.00
_cell.angle_beta   90.00
_cell.angle_gamma   90.00
#
_symmetry.space_group_name_H-M   'P 1'
#
loop_
_entity.id
_entity.type
_entity.pdbx_description
1 polymer ?
#
loop_
_entity_poly.entity_id
_entity_poly.type
_entity_poly.pdbx_seq_one_letter_code
_entity_poly.pdbx_strand_id
1 'polypeptide(L)'
;VTGYVVDSEGTFKWFITGTWDDKIEACRVTSQTMRGGKPVYETGPPKVLWKRNPVNPESEKYYNFTELACQLNELEESVAPTDSRNRPDQRLMEDGHWDEANREKLRLEEKQRATRRRREAEAEQAAAE
;
A
#
# COMPACT_ATOMS: atom_id res chain seq x y z
N VAL A 1 -16.14 5.88 3.09
CA VAL A 1 -15.20 7.03 3.03
C VAL A 1 -15.98 8.22 2.50
N THR A 2 -15.92 9.35 3.19
CA THR A 2 -16.54 10.61 2.75
C THR A 2 -15.56 11.75 2.95
N GLY A 3 -15.64 12.76 2.09
CA GLY A 3 -14.76 13.92 2.13
C GLY A 3 -15.29 15.06 1.27
N TYR A 4 -14.62 16.20 1.31
CA TYR A 4 -14.95 17.35 0.49
C TYR A 4 -13.69 18.14 0.13
N VAL A 5 -13.79 18.93 -0.94
CA VAL A 5 -12.71 19.83 -1.40
C VAL A 5 -13.21 21.26 -1.29
N VAL A 6 -12.43 22.10 -0.63
CA VAL A 6 -12.62 23.56 -0.55
C VAL A 6 -11.52 24.26 -1.35
N ASP A 7 -11.82 25.42 -1.90
CA ASP A 7 -10.81 26.30 -2.48
C ASP A 7 -10.11 27.16 -1.41
N SER A 8 -9.19 28.02 -1.85
CA SER A 8 -8.44 28.93 -0.96
C SER A 8 -9.32 29.95 -0.23
N GLU A 9 -10.52 30.20 -0.74
CA GLU A 9 -11.50 31.12 -0.14
C GLU A 9 -12.43 30.40 0.83
N GLY A 10 -12.28 29.08 1.00
CA GLY A 10 -13.13 28.26 1.88
C GLY A 10 -14.44 27.83 1.23
N THR A 11 -14.61 28.02 -0.08
CA THR A 11 -15.83 27.62 -0.79
C THR A 11 -15.79 26.15 -1.16
N PHE A 12 -16.84 25.40 -0.81
CA PHE A 12 -16.98 23.98 -1.16
C PHE A 12 -17.13 23.79 -2.67
N LYS A 13 -16.28 22.96 -3.27
CA LYS A 13 -16.29 22.67 -4.73
C LYS A 13 -16.67 21.25 -5.07
N TRP A 14 -16.31 20.30 -4.22
CA TRP A 14 -16.55 18.87 -4.47
C TRP A 14 -16.95 18.16 -3.21
N PHE A 15 -17.91 17.25 -3.34
CA PHE A 15 -18.21 16.23 -2.35
C PHE A 15 -17.69 14.89 -2.86
N ILE A 16 -16.95 14.16 -2.04
CA ILE A 16 -16.34 12.87 -2.36
C ILE A 16 -16.96 11.79 -1.48
N THR A 17 -17.35 10.68 -2.08
CA THR A 17 -17.99 9.56 -1.38
C THR A 17 -17.58 8.22 -2.00
N GLY A 18 -17.71 7.15 -1.24
CA GLY A 18 -17.46 5.79 -1.71
C GLY A 18 -16.83 4.91 -0.64
N THR A 19 -16.22 3.80 -1.05
CA THR A 19 -15.47 2.90 -0.17
C THR A 19 -14.07 2.69 -0.74
N TRP A 20 -13.10 2.47 0.15
CA TRP A 20 -11.70 2.32 -0.22
C TRP A 20 -11.43 0.97 -0.93
N ASP A 21 -12.35 0.03 -0.85
CA ASP A 21 -12.28 -1.33 -1.38
C ASP A 21 -13.16 -1.57 -2.62
N ASP A 22 -13.92 -0.58 -3.09
CA ASP A 22 -14.73 -0.70 -4.31
C ASP A 22 -14.53 0.51 -5.24
N LYS A 23 -15.08 1.67 -4.88
CA LYS A 23 -15.03 2.85 -5.73
C LYS A 23 -15.09 4.15 -4.95
N ILE A 24 -14.50 5.19 -5.52
CA ILE A 24 -14.59 6.58 -5.06
C ILE A 24 -15.19 7.42 -6.18
N GLU A 25 -16.22 8.18 -5.84
CA GLU A 25 -16.95 9.08 -6.72
C GLU A 25 -16.93 10.50 -6.15
N ALA A 26 -17.03 11.49 -7.03
CA ALA A 26 -17.16 12.88 -6.63
C ALA A 26 -18.30 13.58 -7.36
N CYS A 27 -19.05 14.39 -6.63
CA CYS A 27 -20.07 15.26 -7.17
C CYS A 27 -19.56 16.70 -7.10
N ARG A 28 -19.58 17.41 -8.24
CA ARG A 28 -19.22 18.83 -8.27
C ARG A 28 -20.36 19.64 -7.64
N VAL A 29 -20.03 20.57 -6.76
CA VAL A 29 -20.99 21.57 -6.27
C VAL A 29 -21.33 22.51 -7.42
N THR A 30 -22.61 22.60 -7.76
CA THR A 30 -23.11 23.44 -8.86
C THR A 30 -23.64 24.77 -8.35
N SER A 31 -24.25 24.78 -7.16
CA SER A 31 -24.76 25.99 -6.53
C SER A 31 -24.70 25.85 -5.00
N GLN A 32 -24.68 27.00 -4.32
CA GLN A 32 -24.83 27.10 -2.88
C GLN A 32 -25.98 28.04 -2.59
N THR A 33 -26.96 27.56 -1.84
CA THR A 33 -28.11 28.35 -1.40
C THR A 33 -28.21 28.36 0.13
N MET A 34 -28.94 29.31 0.69
CA MET A 34 -29.20 29.38 2.12
C MET A 34 -30.64 28.99 2.39
N ARG A 35 -30.86 27.93 3.18
CA ARG A 35 -32.19 27.48 3.59
C ARG A 35 -32.27 27.40 5.11
N GLY A 36 -33.10 28.25 5.72
CA GLY A 36 -33.25 28.30 7.18
C GLY A 36 -31.94 28.63 7.91
N GLY A 37 -31.10 29.49 7.33
CA GLY A 37 -29.79 29.88 7.89
C GLY A 37 -28.67 28.84 7.72
N LYS A 38 -28.93 27.69 7.09
CA LYS A 38 -27.92 26.67 6.79
C LYS A 38 -27.54 26.68 5.31
N PRO A 39 -26.25 26.53 4.97
CA PRO A 39 -25.83 26.36 3.59
C PRO A 39 -26.30 25.01 3.06
N VAL A 40 -26.98 25.03 1.92
CA VAL A 40 -27.42 23.85 1.16
C VAL A 40 -26.66 23.86 -0.16
N TYR A 41 -25.94 22.78 -0.42
CA TYR A 41 -25.15 22.61 -1.63
C TYR A 41 -25.92 21.73 -2.61
N GLU A 42 -26.17 22.25 -3.81
CA GLU A 42 -26.63 21.42 -4.92
C GLU A 42 -25.41 20.84 -5.62
N THR A 43 -25.52 19.57 -6.00
CA THR A 43 -24.43 18.86 -6.65
C THR A 43 -24.88 18.34 -8.00
N GLY A 44 -23.94 18.33 -8.95
CA GLY A 44 -24.12 17.65 -10.22
C GLY A 44 -24.07 16.13 -10.07
N PRO A 45 -24.26 15.38 -11.16
CA PRO A 45 -24.21 13.92 -11.12
C PRO A 45 -22.84 13.42 -10.63
N PRO A 46 -22.81 12.26 -9.94
CA PRO A 46 -21.56 11.67 -9.47
C PRO A 46 -20.68 11.26 -10.66
N LYS A 47 -19.38 11.52 -10.54
CA LYS A 47 -18.35 11.04 -11.45
C LYS A 47 -17.41 10.09 -10.72
N VAL A 48 -17.17 8.91 -11.29
CA VAL A 48 -16.18 7.97 -10.77
C VAL A 48 -14.78 8.56 -10.93
N LEU A 49 -14.05 8.67 -9.81
CA LEU A 49 -12.66 9.13 -9.78
C LEU A 49 -11.69 7.95 -9.74
N TRP A 50 -12.04 6.92 -8.96
CA TRP A 50 -11.24 5.71 -8.80
C TRP A 50 -12.18 4.52 -8.62
N LYS A 51 -11.78 3.38 -9.16
CA LYS A 51 -12.44 2.10 -8.96
C LYS A 51 -11.38 1.02 -8.78
N ARG A 52 -11.61 0.11 -7.86
CA ARG A 52 -10.76 -1.06 -7.64
C ARG A 52 -10.74 -1.91 -8.91
N ASN A 53 -9.55 -2.42 -9.25
CA ASN A 53 -9.41 -3.43 -10.30
C ASN A 53 -10.16 -4.72 -9.88
N PRO A 54 -10.78 -5.42 -10.84
CA PRO A 54 -11.39 -6.72 -10.56
C PRO A 54 -10.39 -7.68 -9.91
N VAL A 55 -10.85 -8.46 -8.94
CA VAL A 55 -10.05 -9.53 -8.34
C VAL A 55 -10.00 -10.69 -9.32
N ASN A 56 -8.83 -11.28 -9.52
CA ASN A 56 -8.70 -12.51 -10.29
C ASN A 56 -9.53 -13.61 -9.59
N PRO A 57 -10.43 -14.34 -10.28
CA PRO A 57 -11.23 -15.41 -9.67
C PRO A 57 -10.41 -16.48 -8.93
N GLU A 58 -9.13 -16.63 -9.29
CA GLU A 58 -8.22 -17.58 -8.66
C GLU A 58 -7.34 -16.98 -7.55
N SER A 59 -7.59 -15.72 -7.14
CA SER A 59 -6.74 -15.04 -6.15
C SER A 59 -6.60 -15.81 -4.84
N GLU A 60 -7.61 -16.58 -4.43
CA GLU A 60 -7.56 -17.41 -3.23
C GLU A 60 -6.42 -18.44 -3.25
N LYS A 61 -6.02 -18.91 -4.45
CA LYS A 61 -4.88 -19.82 -4.63
C LYS A 61 -3.54 -19.11 -4.43
N TYR A 62 -3.53 -17.79 -4.54
CA TYR A 62 -2.34 -16.93 -4.53
C TYR A 62 -2.45 -15.86 -3.45
N TYR A 63 -2.75 -16.27 -2.21
CA TYR A 63 -2.79 -15.41 -1.02
C TYR A 63 -3.73 -14.20 -1.12
N ASN A 64 -4.77 -14.27 -1.97
CA ASN A 64 -5.68 -13.18 -2.29
C ASN A 64 -4.99 -11.93 -2.85
N PHE A 65 -3.87 -12.12 -3.55
CA PHE A 65 -3.14 -11.03 -4.16
C PHE A 65 -3.91 -10.39 -5.31
N THR A 66 -3.70 -9.09 -5.47
CA THR A 66 -4.03 -8.37 -6.70
C THR A 66 -3.03 -8.76 -7.79
N GLU A 67 -3.40 -8.55 -9.05
CA GLU A 67 -2.49 -8.77 -10.17
C GLU A 67 -1.18 -7.99 -10.02
N LEU A 68 -1.28 -6.72 -9.60
CA LEU A 68 -0.11 -5.89 -9.31
C LEU A 68 0.77 -6.54 -8.22
N ALA A 69 0.18 -7.05 -7.15
CA ALA A 69 0.94 -7.68 -6.07
C ALA A 69 1.67 -8.96 -6.54
N CYS A 70 1.07 -9.77 -7.42
CA CYS A 70 1.73 -10.92 -8.03
C CYS A 70 2.96 -10.49 -8.86
N GLN A 71 2.89 -9.35 -9.55
CA GLN A 71 3.97 -8.83 -10.40
C GLN A 71 5.13 -8.21 -9.60
N LEU A 72 4.90 -7.79 -8.34
CA LEU A 72 5.93 -7.11 -7.55
C LEU A 72 7.21 -7.93 -7.36
N ASN A 73 7.11 -9.26 -7.29
CA ASN A 73 8.24 -10.14 -7.06
C ASN A 73 8.65 -10.96 -8.30
N GLU A 74 8.17 -10.60 -9.48
CA GLU A 74 8.65 -11.19 -10.73
C GLU A 74 10.15 -10.89 -10.92
N LEU A 75 10.92 -11.86 -11.40
CA LEU A 75 12.37 -11.74 -11.57
C LEU A 75 12.69 -10.71 -12.67
N GLU A 76 13.60 -9.80 -12.37
CA GLU A 76 14.08 -8.77 -13.29
C GLU A 76 15.61 -8.81 -13.32
N GLU A 77 16.19 -8.68 -14.51
CA GLU A 77 17.63 -8.61 -14.68
C GLU A 77 18.18 -7.29 -14.11
N SER A 78 19.45 -7.30 -13.70
CA SER A 78 20.19 -6.08 -13.29
C SER A 78 19.67 -5.35 -12.04
N VAL A 79 18.86 -6.00 -11.20
CA VAL A 79 18.50 -5.44 -9.88
C VAL A 79 19.68 -5.46 -8.90
N ALA A 80 19.66 -4.57 -7.92
CA ALA A 80 20.71 -4.52 -6.90
C ALA A 80 20.75 -5.82 -6.06
N PRO A 81 21.91 -6.19 -5.48
CA PRO A 81 22.01 -7.38 -4.62
C PRO A 81 21.09 -7.36 -3.39
N THR A 82 20.62 -6.19 -2.98
CA THR A 82 19.72 -5.98 -1.83
C THR A 82 18.25 -5.87 -2.23
N ASP A 83 17.90 -6.00 -3.51
CA ASP A 83 16.51 -6.01 -3.96
C ASP A 83 15.76 -7.23 -3.38
N SER A 84 14.50 -7.05 -3.00
CA SER A 84 13.69 -8.11 -2.39
C SER A 84 13.49 -9.32 -3.29
N ARG A 85 13.57 -9.16 -4.63
CA ARG A 85 13.49 -10.28 -5.59
C ARG A 85 14.62 -11.28 -5.41
N ASN A 86 15.75 -10.84 -4.88
CA ASN A 86 16.91 -11.67 -4.57
C ASN A 86 16.82 -12.32 -3.18
N ARG A 87 15.72 -12.14 -2.45
CA ARG A 87 15.55 -12.70 -1.10
C ARG A 87 15.16 -14.18 -1.19
N PRO A 88 16.06 -15.11 -0.84
CA PRO A 88 15.93 -16.52 -1.21
C PRO A 88 14.83 -17.28 -0.45
N ASP A 89 14.57 -16.93 0.81
CA ASP A 89 13.46 -17.53 1.58
C ASP A 89 12.09 -17.21 0.96
N GLN A 90 11.90 -15.97 0.51
CA GLN A 90 10.68 -15.55 -0.17
C GLN A 90 10.50 -16.25 -1.53
N ARG A 91 11.57 -16.37 -2.34
CA ARG A 91 11.53 -17.09 -3.63
C ARG A 91 11.16 -18.57 -3.43
N LEU A 92 11.83 -19.25 -2.51
CA LEU A 92 11.53 -20.65 -2.20
C LEU A 92 10.08 -20.85 -1.75
N MET A 93 9.53 -19.90 -0.99
CA MET A 93 8.12 -19.93 -0.58
C MET A 93 7.18 -19.79 -1.78
N GLU A 94 7.45 -18.85 -2.69
CA GLU A 94 6.66 -18.65 -3.92
C GLU A 94 6.67 -19.88 -4.82
N ASP A 95 7.80 -20.60 -4.87
CA ASP A 95 7.96 -21.84 -5.63
C ASP A 95 7.39 -23.09 -4.89
N GLY A 96 6.86 -22.93 -3.67
CA GLY A 96 6.27 -24.01 -2.86
C GLY A 96 7.27 -24.88 -2.09
N HIS A 97 8.55 -24.50 -2.05
CA HIS A 97 9.63 -25.18 -1.32
C HIS A 97 9.67 -24.75 0.17
N TRP A 98 8.61 -25.06 0.91
CA TRP A 98 8.37 -24.57 2.28
C TRP A 98 9.48 -24.88 3.30
N ASP A 99 10.00 -26.11 3.32
CA ASP A 99 11.06 -26.49 4.26
C ASP A 99 12.36 -25.73 4.00
N GLU A 100 12.67 -25.50 2.71
CA GLU A 100 13.87 -24.77 2.30
C GLU A 100 13.73 -23.29 2.62
N ALA A 101 12.56 -22.71 2.34
CA ALA A 101 12.22 -21.34 2.69
C ALA A 101 12.41 -21.09 4.18
N ASN A 102 11.93 -22.01 5.04
CA ASN A 102 12.06 -21.87 6.49
C ASN A 102 13.52 -21.94 6.97
N ARG A 103 14.34 -22.83 6.41
CA ARG A 103 15.78 -22.90 6.73
C ARG A 103 16.49 -21.60 6.33
N GLU A 104 16.18 -21.10 5.15
CA GLU A 104 16.80 -19.91 4.61
C GLU A 104 16.38 -18.64 5.36
N LYS A 105 15.11 -18.56 5.76
CA LYS A 105 14.59 -17.50 6.63
C LYS A 105 15.37 -17.43 7.94
N LEU A 106 15.57 -18.58 8.60
CA LEU A 106 16.32 -18.65 9.85
C LEU A 106 17.75 -18.13 9.65
N ARG A 107 18.44 -18.59 8.60
CA ARG A 107 19.80 -18.17 8.25
C ARG A 107 19.90 -16.64 8.05
N LEU A 108 18.94 -16.04 7.33
CA LEU A 108 18.92 -14.59 7.08
C LEU A 108 18.66 -13.79 8.36
N GLU A 109 17.68 -14.20 9.18
CA GLU A 109 17.36 -13.52 10.43
C GLU A 109 18.50 -13.61 11.45
N GLU A 110 19.17 -14.76 11.56
CA GLU A 110 20.34 -14.94 12.42
C GLU A 110 21.51 -14.07 11.97
N LYS A 111 21.79 -14.00 10.66
CA LYS A 111 22.80 -13.10 10.09
C LYS A 111 22.50 -11.63 10.42
N GLN A 112 21.24 -11.21 10.32
CA GLN A 112 20.81 -9.85 10.66
C GLN A 112 20.99 -9.57 12.16
N ARG A 113 20.56 -10.49 13.03
CA ARG A 113 20.72 -10.36 14.49
C ARG A 113 22.19 -10.28 14.90
N ALA A 114 23.05 -11.12 14.32
CA ALA A 114 24.49 -11.10 14.60
C ALA A 114 25.14 -9.78 14.19
N THR A 115 24.79 -9.27 12.99
CA THR A 115 25.28 -7.97 12.50
C THR A 115 24.83 -6.83 13.42
N ARG A 116 23.57 -6.86 13.89
CA ARG A 116 23.05 -5.86 14.84
C ARG A 116 23.84 -5.87 16.15
N ARG A 117 24.02 -7.04 16.78
CA ARG A 117 24.80 -7.16 18.03
C ARG A 117 26.22 -6.62 17.89
N ARG A 118 26.88 -6.89 16.76
CA ARG A 118 28.22 -6.36 16.50
C ARG A 118 28.22 -4.84 16.43
N ARG A 119 27.29 -4.23 15.69
CA ARG A 119 27.17 -2.77 15.57
C ARG A 119 26.84 -2.10 16.90
N GLU A 120 25.99 -2.73 17.71
CA GLU A 120 25.66 -2.24 19.06
C GLU A 120 26.91 -2.24 19.96
N ALA A 121 27.69 -3.34 19.96
CA ALA A 121 28.94 -3.42 20.72
C ALA A 121 30.01 -2.42 20.23
N GLU A 122 30.17 -2.26 18.92
CA GLU A 122 31.07 -1.26 18.32
C GLU A 122 30.67 0.18 18.73
N ALA A 123 29.36 0.47 18.74
CA ALA A 123 28.86 1.78 19.15
C ALA A 123 29.03 2.04 20.66
N GLU A 124 28.85 1.02 21.50
CA GLU A 124 29.10 1.11 22.95
C GLU A 124 30.58 1.35 23.25
N GLN A 125 31.48 0.66 22.55
CA GLN A 125 32.92 0.90 22.65
C GLN A 125 33.30 2.32 22.25
N ALA A 126 32.81 2.78 21.10
CA ALA A 126 33.08 4.13 20.61
C ALA A 126 32.51 5.24 21.51
N ALA A 127 31.44 4.97 22.26
CA ALA A 127 30.85 5.92 23.20
C ALA A 127 31.59 5.96 24.56
N ALA A 128 32.41 4.94 24.85
CA ALA A 128 33.21 4.85 26.07
C ALA A 128 34.62 5.47 25.92
N GLU A 129 35.02 5.81 24.69
CA GLU A 129 36.24 6.58 24.35
C GLU A 129 35.98 8.10 24.34
#